data_AF-A0A8S3YXY0-F1
#
_entry.id   AF-A0A8S3YXY0-F1
#
_cell.length_a   1.000
_cell.length_b   1.000
_cell.length_c   1.000
_cell.angle_alpha   90.00
_cell.angle_beta   90.00
_cell.angle_gamma   90.00
#
_symmetry.space_group_name_H-M   'P 1'
#
loop_
_entity.id
_entity.type
_entity.pdbx_description
1 polymer ?
#
loop_
_entity_poly.entity_id
_entity_poly.type
_entity_poly.pdbx_seq_one_letter_code
_entity_poly.pdbx_strand_id
1 'polypeptide(L)'
;QNTGQSGGVKGLDLNVLAAWEMGYSGVGITTGIMDDGIDYLHEDLKYNYNADASYDFSSNDPYPYPRYTDSWFNSHGTRCAGEVSAARDNGICGVGVAFGSKVAGLRMLDQPFMTDLIEANAMGHMPNVIDIYSASWGPTDDGKTVDGPRNLTMRAIVNGVNNFTLTSSSWEVDITSYANGREK
;
A
#
# COMPACT_ATOMS: atom_id res chain seq x y z
N GLN A 1 -7.72 -1.45 -21.33
CA GLN A 1 -6.92 -2.35 -22.17
C GLN A 1 -5.80 -1.54 -22.81
N ASN A 2 -4.56 -2.05 -22.86
CA ASN A 2 -3.50 -1.39 -23.63
C ASN A 2 -3.66 -1.67 -25.13
N THR A 3 -4.22 -0.70 -25.84
CA THR A 3 -4.39 -0.71 -27.30
C THR A 3 -3.21 -0.04 -28.03
N GLY A 4 -2.15 0.35 -27.31
CA GLY A 4 -1.06 1.18 -27.82
C GLY A 4 -1.28 2.67 -27.61
N GLN A 5 -2.22 3.06 -26.73
CA GLN A 5 -2.45 4.45 -26.38
C GLN A 5 -1.19 5.11 -25.82
N SER A 6 -1.04 6.43 -26.05
CA SER A 6 0.09 7.23 -25.56
C SER A 6 1.48 6.77 -26.01
N GLY A 7 1.57 6.08 -27.15
CA GLY A 7 2.84 5.58 -27.71
C GLY A 7 3.35 4.29 -27.05
N GLY A 8 2.50 3.61 -26.26
CA GLY A 8 2.83 2.33 -25.65
C GLY A 8 2.86 1.16 -26.65
N VAL A 9 3.54 0.08 -26.29
CA VAL A 9 3.51 -1.18 -27.04
C VAL A 9 2.21 -1.91 -26.73
N LYS A 10 1.40 -2.20 -27.75
CA LYS A 10 0.12 -2.90 -27.61
C LYS A 10 0.30 -4.23 -26.87
N GLY A 11 -0.60 -4.51 -25.91
CA GLY A 11 -0.60 -5.75 -25.13
C GLY A 11 0.48 -5.86 -24.05
N LEU A 12 1.36 -4.85 -23.91
CA LEU A 12 2.28 -4.74 -22.79
C LEU A 12 1.53 -4.10 -21.60
N ASP A 13 0.70 -4.88 -20.93
CA ASP A 13 -0.01 -4.49 -19.70
C ASP A 13 -0.06 -5.66 -18.70
N LEU A 14 -0.62 -5.42 -17.52
CA LEU A 14 -0.71 -6.40 -16.44
C LEU A 14 -1.81 -7.46 -16.66
N ASN A 15 -2.53 -7.42 -17.79
CA ASN A 15 -3.66 -8.31 -18.11
C ASN A 15 -4.76 -8.35 -17.03
N VAL A 16 -4.96 -7.24 -16.29
CA VAL A 16 -5.94 -7.14 -15.19
C VAL A 16 -7.40 -7.32 -15.66
N LEU A 17 -7.67 -7.06 -16.94
CA LEU A 17 -9.01 -7.22 -17.51
C LEU A 17 -9.50 -8.66 -17.44
N ALA A 18 -8.61 -9.65 -17.61
CA ALA A 18 -8.99 -11.06 -17.50
C ALA A 18 -9.49 -11.39 -16.08
N ALA A 19 -8.85 -10.85 -15.04
CA ALA A 19 -9.29 -11.02 -13.66
C ALA A 19 -10.64 -10.32 -13.40
N TRP A 20 -10.82 -9.10 -13.93
CA TRP A 20 -12.07 -8.35 -13.81
C TRP A 20 -13.24 -9.03 -14.53
N GLU A 21 -13.01 -9.64 -15.69
CA GLU A 21 -13.99 -10.43 -16.45
C GLU A 21 -14.41 -11.70 -15.69
N MET A 22 -13.51 -12.27 -14.90
CA MET A 22 -13.82 -13.37 -13.97
C MET A 22 -14.56 -12.90 -12.70
N GLY A 23 -14.79 -11.59 -12.54
CA GLY A 23 -15.48 -11.01 -11.38
C GLY A 23 -14.58 -10.66 -10.20
N TYR A 24 -13.25 -10.73 -10.34
CA TYR A 24 -12.31 -10.38 -9.27
C TYR A 24 -11.95 -8.90 -9.33
N SER A 25 -12.44 -8.11 -8.38
CA SER A 25 -12.08 -6.69 -8.21
C SER A 25 -11.48 -6.37 -6.84
N GLY A 26 -11.17 -7.39 -6.03
CA GLY A 26 -10.63 -7.25 -4.68
C GLY A 26 -11.66 -7.02 -3.58
N VAL A 27 -12.96 -7.26 -3.83
CA VAL A 27 -14.00 -7.14 -2.80
C VAL A 27 -13.66 -7.97 -1.56
N GLY A 28 -13.76 -7.35 -0.39
CA GLY A 28 -13.48 -7.98 0.90
C GLY A 28 -12.01 -7.95 1.33
N ILE A 29 -11.11 -7.46 0.48
CA ILE A 29 -9.68 -7.32 0.79
C ILE A 29 -9.38 -5.89 1.24
N THR A 30 -8.54 -5.73 2.26
CA THR A 30 -7.98 -4.45 2.71
C THR A 30 -6.47 -4.43 2.51
N THR A 31 -5.97 -3.42 1.79
CA THR A 31 -4.53 -3.15 1.64
C THR A 31 -4.11 -1.96 2.50
N GLY A 32 -3.13 -2.15 3.39
CA GLY A 32 -2.50 -1.08 4.17
C GLY A 32 -1.32 -0.46 3.44
N ILE A 33 -1.38 0.85 3.16
CA ILE A 33 -0.29 1.61 2.56
C ILE A 33 0.57 2.21 3.68
N MET A 34 1.77 1.69 3.86
CA MET A 34 2.74 2.12 4.87
C MET A 34 3.60 3.24 4.32
N ASP A 35 3.20 4.50 4.54
CA ASP A 35 3.78 5.62 3.80
C ASP A 35 3.65 6.98 4.54
N ASP A 36 3.61 8.08 3.79
CA ASP A 36 3.53 9.48 4.25
C ASP A 36 2.09 9.98 4.52
N GLY A 37 1.09 9.15 4.25
CA GLY A 37 -0.33 9.39 4.47
C GLY A 37 -1.18 9.13 3.23
N ILE A 38 -2.50 9.09 3.41
CA ILE A 38 -3.48 8.98 2.32
C ILE A 38 -4.47 10.13 2.43
N ASP A 39 -4.67 10.88 1.33
CA ASP A 39 -5.78 11.80 1.18
C ASP A 39 -7.09 11.00 1.04
N TYR A 40 -7.60 10.53 2.18
CA TYR A 40 -8.83 9.74 2.25
C TYR A 40 -10.09 10.54 1.91
N LEU A 41 -9.96 11.86 1.68
CA LEU A 41 -11.03 12.71 1.17
C LEU A 41 -11.03 12.82 -0.36
N HIS A 42 -9.97 12.35 -1.03
CA HIS A 42 -9.86 12.34 -2.48
C HIS A 42 -11.07 11.61 -3.09
N GLU A 43 -11.68 12.20 -4.12
CA GLU A 43 -12.96 11.70 -4.65
C GLU A 43 -12.87 10.27 -5.22
N ASP A 44 -11.66 9.88 -5.62
CA ASP A 44 -11.35 8.56 -6.15
C ASP A 44 -11.02 7.51 -5.07
N LEU A 45 -10.84 7.94 -3.81
CA LEU A 45 -10.43 7.05 -2.70
C LEU A 45 -11.47 6.99 -1.58
N LYS A 46 -12.24 8.06 -1.35
CA LYS A 46 -13.11 8.21 -0.17
C LYS A 46 -14.10 7.07 0.08
N TYR A 47 -14.55 6.39 -0.98
CA TYR A 47 -15.47 5.25 -0.86
C TYR A 47 -14.76 3.92 -0.61
N ASN A 48 -13.47 3.83 -0.94
CA ASN A 48 -12.63 2.65 -0.73
C ASN A 48 -11.71 2.79 0.50
N TYR A 49 -11.67 3.95 1.14
CA TYR A 49 -10.96 4.14 2.40
C TYR A 49 -11.54 3.28 3.53
N ASN A 50 -10.66 2.59 4.27
CA ASN A 50 -10.99 1.86 5.49
C ASN A 50 -10.44 2.62 6.70
N ALA A 51 -11.29 3.41 7.33
CA ALA A 51 -10.95 4.21 8.49
C ALA A 51 -10.58 3.35 9.71
N ASP A 52 -11.24 2.21 9.90
CA ASP A 52 -11.06 1.35 11.07
C ASP A 52 -9.67 0.69 11.10
N ALA A 53 -9.09 0.43 9.93
CA ALA A 53 -7.76 -0.16 9.75
C ALA A 53 -6.64 0.87 9.54
N SER A 54 -6.97 2.16 9.62
CA SER A 54 -6.04 3.25 9.32
C SER A 54 -5.51 3.91 10.59
N TYR A 55 -4.25 4.36 10.56
CA TYR A 55 -3.62 4.99 11.71
C TYR A 55 -2.46 5.91 11.32
N ASP A 56 -2.29 7.00 12.08
CA ASP A 56 -1.15 7.90 12.00
C ASP A 56 -0.17 7.62 13.14
N PHE A 57 0.94 6.96 12.82
CA PHE A 57 2.05 6.70 13.74
C PHE A 57 2.98 7.90 13.92
N SER A 58 2.97 8.85 12.99
CA SER A 58 3.75 10.10 13.07
C SER A 58 3.13 11.08 14.06
N SER A 59 1.79 11.14 14.14
CA SER A 59 1.03 12.06 15.00
C SER A 59 0.33 11.36 16.17
N ASN A 60 0.31 10.02 16.17
CA ASN A 60 -0.31 9.15 17.17
C ASN A 60 -1.83 9.39 17.33
N ASP A 61 -2.54 9.34 16.20
CA ASP A 61 -3.99 9.54 16.10
C ASP A 61 -4.59 8.69 14.94
N PRO A 62 -5.92 8.56 14.80
CA PRO A 62 -6.53 7.70 13.80
C PRO A 62 -6.67 8.34 12.40
N TYR A 63 -6.07 9.50 12.14
CA TYR A 63 -6.26 10.28 10.93
C TYR A 63 -4.95 10.36 10.11
N PRO A 64 -4.65 9.38 9.24
CA PRO A 64 -3.43 9.36 8.42
C PRO A 64 -3.48 10.32 7.23
N TYR A 65 -4.07 11.50 7.42
CA TYR A 65 -4.21 12.50 6.37
C TYR A 65 -2.83 13.13 6.09
N PRO A 66 -2.41 13.26 4.82
CA PRO A 66 -1.12 13.82 4.49
C PRO A 66 -1.06 15.29 4.89
N ARG A 67 0.03 15.68 5.54
CA ARG A 67 0.28 17.08 5.84
C ARG A 67 0.71 17.79 4.56
N TYR A 68 -0.08 18.78 4.13
CA TYR A 68 0.25 19.57 2.94
C TYR A 68 1.53 20.39 3.14
N THR A 69 2.39 20.33 2.11
CA THR A 69 3.58 21.17 1.98
C THR A 69 3.65 21.71 0.56
N ASP A 70 4.31 22.84 0.35
CA ASP A 70 4.49 23.44 -0.98
C ASP A 70 5.25 22.51 -1.96
N SER A 71 6.02 21.57 -1.41
CA SER A 71 6.82 20.60 -2.16
C SER A 71 6.09 19.30 -2.51
N TRP A 72 4.82 19.13 -2.11
CA TRP A 72 4.08 17.88 -2.27
C TRP A 72 4.80 16.67 -1.66
N PHE A 73 5.54 16.91 -0.58
CA PHE A 73 6.42 15.91 0.03
C PHE A 73 5.63 14.68 0.48
N ASN A 74 4.48 14.89 1.11
CA ASN A 74 3.58 13.84 1.61
C ASN A 74 2.53 13.41 0.56
N SER A 75 2.91 13.25 -0.70
CA SER A 75 1.98 12.85 -1.78
C SER A 75 2.11 11.40 -2.19
N HIS A 76 3.11 10.69 -1.68
CA HIS A 76 3.51 9.38 -2.16
C HIS A 76 2.47 8.31 -1.82
N GLY A 77 2.04 8.22 -0.56
CA GLY A 77 1.04 7.24 -0.12
C GLY A 77 -0.31 7.39 -0.81
N THR A 78 -0.74 8.62 -1.11
CA THR A 78 -1.99 8.86 -1.86
C THR A 78 -1.91 8.34 -3.30
N ARG A 79 -0.75 8.48 -3.96
CA ARG A 79 -0.54 7.94 -5.31
C ARG A 79 -0.57 6.41 -5.29
N CYS A 80 0.15 5.79 -4.36
CA CYS A 80 0.16 4.34 -4.20
C CYS A 80 -1.23 3.79 -3.87
N ALA A 81 -2.01 4.48 -3.02
CA ALA A 81 -3.39 4.09 -2.73
C ALA A 81 -4.29 4.09 -3.98
N GLY A 82 -4.11 5.08 -4.86
CA GLY A 82 -4.81 5.16 -6.15
C GLY A 82 -4.51 4.00 -7.07
N GLU A 83 -3.24 3.58 -7.16
CA GLU A 83 -2.85 2.42 -7.99
C GLU A 83 -3.55 1.13 -7.55
N VAL A 84 -3.80 0.97 -6.24
CA VAL A 84 -4.48 -0.21 -5.69
C VAL A 84 -5.99 -0.09 -5.80
N SER A 85 -6.59 0.98 -5.25
CA SER A 85 -8.03 1.03 -4.96
C SER A 85 -8.72 2.31 -5.43
N ALA A 86 -8.17 3.05 -6.40
CA ALA A 86 -8.94 4.11 -7.06
C ALA A 86 -10.26 3.55 -7.60
N ALA A 87 -11.34 4.30 -7.39
CA ALA A 87 -12.68 3.88 -7.76
C ALA A 87 -12.83 3.74 -9.28
N ARG A 88 -13.74 2.85 -9.70
CA ARG A 88 -14.04 2.65 -11.12
C ARG A 88 -15.29 3.44 -11.52
N ASP A 89 -15.34 3.87 -12.77
CA ASP A 89 -16.54 4.42 -13.43
C ASP A 89 -17.14 5.67 -12.73
N ASN A 90 -16.35 6.43 -11.97
CA ASN A 90 -16.79 7.66 -11.28
C ASN A 90 -16.48 8.96 -12.07
N GLY A 91 -15.80 8.86 -13.22
CA GLY A 91 -15.41 10.01 -14.05
C GLY A 91 -14.26 10.86 -13.49
N ILE A 92 -13.54 10.37 -12.48
CA ILE A 92 -12.42 11.05 -11.84
C ILE A 92 -11.16 10.22 -12.08
N CYS A 93 -10.09 10.87 -12.51
CA CYS A 93 -8.76 10.25 -12.70
C CYS A 93 -8.78 8.92 -13.48
N GLY A 94 -8.48 7.80 -12.82
CA GLY A 94 -8.21 6.49 -13.41
C GLY A 94 -9.00 5.38 -12.74
N VAL A 95 -8.36 4.23 -12.49
CA VAL A 95 -8.96 3.09 -11.77
C VAL A 95 -7.83 2.29 -11.13
N GLY A 96 -8.07 1.81 -9.91
CA GLY A 96 -7.14 0.94 -9.20
C GLY A 96 -7.19 -0.50 -9.73
N VAL A 97 -6.11 -1.25 -9.59
CA VAL A 97 -6.06 -2.68 -9.98
C VAL A 97 -7.14 -3.49 -9.27
N ALA A 98 -7.37 -3.19 -7.99
CA ALA A 98 -8.38 -3.78 -7.13
C ALA A 98 -9.42 -2.70 -6.72
N PHE A 99 -10.07 -2.08 -7.69
CA PHE A 99 -11.02 -0.98 -7.47
C PHE A 99 -12.23 -1.30 -6.54
N GLY A 100 -12.48 -2.58 -6.24
CA GLY A 100 -13.51 -3.01 -5.29
C GLY A 100 -12.97 -3.35 -3.90
N SER A 101 -11.64 -3.29 -3.70
CA SER A 101 -11.02 -3.50 -2.40
C SER A 101 -11.10 -2.25 -1.53
N LYS A 102 -10.65 -2.39 -0.29
CA LYS A 102 -10.42 -1.28 0.63
C LYS A 102 -8.94 -0.92 0.73
N VAL A 103 -8.67 0.34 1.05
CA VAL A 103 -7.33 0.83 1.33
C VAL A 103 -7.27 1.49 2.71
N ALA A 104 -6.27 1.12 3.50
CA ALA A 104 -5.98 1.73 4.79
C ALA A 104 -4.69 2.55 4.70
N GLY A 105 -4.64 3.70 5.37
CA GLY A 105 -3.45 4.55 5.45
C GLY A 105 -2.71 4.32 6.74
N LEU A 106 -1.43 3.99 6.67
CA LEU A 106 -0.53 3.85 7.81
C LEU A 106 0.55 4.93 7.70
N ARG A 107 0.24 6.13 8.18
CA ARG A 107 1.13 7.30 8.08
C ARG A 107 2.27 7.13 9.08
N MET A 108 3.47 6.88 8.58
CA MET A 108 4.66 6.62 9.38
C MET A 108 5.92 7.30 8.82
N LEU A 109 5.93 7.73 7.55
CA LEU A 109 7.11 8.36 6.96
C LEU A 109 7.23 9.88 7.21
N ASP A 110 6.14 10.56 7.59
CA ASP A 110 6.17 12.01 7.86
C ASP A 110 6.63 12.33 9.28
N GLN A 111 7.89 12.02 9.59
CA GLN A 111 8.50 12.31 10.88
C GLN A 111 10.02 12.49 10.78
N PRO A 112 10.68 13.15 11.76
CA PRO A 112 12.10 13.47 11.66
C PRO A 112 13.02 12.24 11.56
N PHE A 113 12.66 11.14 12.23
CA PHE A 113 13.45 9.90 12.23
C PHE A 113 12.53 8.69 12.25
N MET A 114 12.81 7.73 11.38
CA MET A 114 12.19 6.40 11.47
C MET A 114 12.88 5.58 12.55
N THR A 115 12.10 4.87 13.37
CA THR A 115 12.62 3.97 14.41
C THR A 115 12.08 2.56 14.20
N ASP A 116 12.82 1.55 14.66
CA ASP A 116 12.38 0.14 14.67
C ASP A 116 11.02 -0.05 15.34
N LEU A 117 10.71 0.74 16.38
CA LEU A 117 9.43 0.66 17.07
C LEU A 117 8.27 1.13 16.17
N ILE A 118 8.45 2.22 15.44
CA ILE A 118 7.40 2.77 14.56
C ILE A 118 7.20 1.87 13.35
N GLU A 119 8.29 1.39 12.78
CA GLU A 119 8.28 0.39 11.72
C GLU A 119 7.55 -0.89 12.16
N ALA A 120 7.88 -1.44 13.33
CA ALA A 120 7.23 -2.63 13.88
C ALA A 120 5.74 -2.40 14.19
N ASN A 121 5.38 -1.25 14.75
CA ASN A 121 4.00 -0.94 15.10
C ASN A 121 3.13 -0.78 13.84
N ALA A 122 3.65 -0.13 12.79
CA ALA A 122 2.96 0.00 11.52
C ALA A 122 2.85 -1.35 10.79
N MET A 123 3.93 -2.14 10.75
CA MET A 123 3.95 -3.46 10.11
C MET A 123 3.03 -4.47 10.82
N GLY A 124 2.89 -4.36 12.14
CA GLY A 124 2.03 -5.21 12.96
C GLY A 124 0.61 -4.66 13.18
N HIS A 125 0.21 -3.62 12.44
CA HIS A 125 -1.05 -2.92 12.69
C HIS A 125 -2.27 -3.67 12.17
N MET A 126 -3.09 -4.22 13.07
CA MET A 126 -4.36 -4.88 12.71
C MET A 126 -4.21 -6.00 11.66
N PRO A 127 -3.35 -7.01 11.88
CA PRO A 127 -3.11 -8.10 10.94
C PRO A 127 -4.31 -9.03 10.71
N ASN A 128 -5.39 -8.90 11.49
CA ASN A 128 -6.64 -9.63 11.27
C ASN A 128 -7.65 -8.86 10.39
N VAL A 129 -7.31 -7.63 9.98
CA VAL A 129 -8.16 -6.74 9.17
C VAL A 129 -7.43 -6.30 7.89
N ILE A 130 -6.14 -6.01 7.98
CA ILE A 130 -5.29 -5.72 6.81
C ILE A 130 -4.75 -7.04 6.25
N ASP A 131 -5.09 -7.34 5.01
CA ASP A 131 -4.67 -8.56 4.32
C ASP A 131 -3.31 -8.39 3.64
N ILE A 132 -3.04 -7.19 3.11
CA ILE A 132 -1.84 -6.89 2.33
C ILE A 132 -1.22 -5.60 2.86
N TYR A 133 0.09 -5.61 3.13
CA TYR A 133 0.86 -4.40 3.45
C TYR A 133 1.71 -4.02 2.24
N SER A 134 1.58 -2.77 1.79
CA SER A 134 2.36 -2.21 0.70
C SER A 134 3.32 -1.16 1.26
N ALA A 135 4.60 -1.35 0.98
CA ALA A 135 5.69 -0.51 1.45
C ALA A 135 6.73 -0.34 0.35
N SER A 136 7.13 0.90 0.07
CA SER A 136 8.21 1.24 -0.85
C SER A 136 9.18 2.22 -0.22
N TRP A 137 9.62 1.87 1.00
CA TRP A 137 10.64 2.56 1.77
C TRP A 137 11.68 1.53 2.21
N GLY A 138 12.83 2.01 2.67
CA GLY A 138 13.93 1.16 3.06
C GLY A 138 15.20 1.97 3.33
N PRO A 139 16.37 1.31 3.36
CA PRO A 139 17.65 2.00 3.41
C PRO A 139 17.82 2.93 2.20
N THR A 140 18.75 3.87 2.30
CA THR A 140 19.06 4.80 1.21
C THR A 140 19.56 4.07 -0.03
N ASP A 141 18.96 4.32 -1.19
CA ASP A 141 19.36 3.76 -2.50
C ASP A 141 20.59 4.47 -3.10
N ASP A 142 21.69 4.56 -2.36
CA ASP A 142 22.93 5.24 -2.79
C ASP A 142 24.00 4.30 -3.34
N GLY A 143 23.69 3.00 -3.43
CA GLY A 143 24.63 1.95 -3.85
C GLY A 143 25.75 1.66 -2.85
N LYS A 144 25.65 2.17 -1.61
CA LYS A 144 26.68 2.02 -0.56
C LYS A 144 26.09 1.55 0.77
N THR A 145 24.81 1.79 0.99
CA THR A 145 24.12 1.44 2.22
C THR A 145 23.71 -0.03 2.21
N VAL A 146 24.03 -0.74 3.29
CA VAL A 146 23.53 -2.09 3.58
C VAL A 146 22.90 -2.05 4.95
N ASP A 147 21.57 -2.08 4.99
CA ASP A 147 20.80 -2.07 6.23
C ASP A 147 19.49 -2.87 6.05
N GLY A 148 18.77 -3.09 7.15
CA GLY A 148 17.52 -3.84 7.14
C GLY A 148 16.74 -3.71 8.45
N PRO A 149 15.58 -4.38 8.54
CA PRO A 149 14.71 -4.30 9.71
C PRO A 149 15.46 -4.75 10.96
N ARG A 150 15.23 -4.04 12.07
CA ARG A 150 15.78 -4.43 13.38
C ARG A 150 14.83 -5.42 14.06
N ASN A 151 15.12 -5.76 15.32
CA ASN A 151 14.52 -6.91 16.00
C ASN A 151 12.99 -6.77 16.20
N LEU A 152 12.46 -5.57 16.44
CA LEU A 152 11.01 -5.41 16.62
C LEU A 152 10.29 -5.58 15.29
N THR A 153 10.77 -4.94 14.22
CA THR A 153 10.14 -5.09 12.89
C THR A 153 10.23 -6.54 12.42
N MET A 154 11.38 -7.21 12.59
CA MET A 154 11.50 -8.63 12.26
C MET A 154 10.50 -9.50 13.01
N ARG A 155 10.23 -9.20 14.29
CA ARG A 155 9.19 -9.91 15.06
C ARG A 155 7.79 -9.60 14.55
N ALA A 156 7.51 -8.36 14.16
CA ALA A 156 6.22 -7.98 13.58
C ALA A 156 5.95 -8.75 12.28
N ILE A 157 6.95 -8.84 11.40
CA ILE A 157 6.89 -9.62 10.14
C ILE A 157 6.64 -11.11 10.46
N VAL A 158 7.46 -11.71 11.33
CA VAL A 158 7.31 -13.12 11.71
C VAL A 158 5.94 -13.40 12.33
N ASN A 159 5.45 -12.48 13.18
CA ASN A 159 4.13 -12.60 13.78
C ASN A 159 3.00 -12.49 12.74
N GLY A 160 3.10 -11.52 11.82
CA GLY A 160 2.11 -11.30 10.76
C GLY A 160 1.94 -12.53 9.85
N VAL A 161 3.04 -13.17 9.48
CA VAL A 161 3.01 -14.36 8.61
C VAL A 161 2.56 -15.63 9.35
N ASN A 162 2.93 -15.79 10.62
CA ASN A 162 2.68 -17.06 11.34
C ASN A 162 1.37 -17.08 12.17
N ASN A 163 0.86 -15.93 12.59
CA ASN A 163 -0.27 -15.84 13.52
C ASN A 163 -1.51 -15.18 12.89
N PHE A 164 -1.62 -15.22 11.56
CA PHE A 164 -2.80 -14.76 10.83
C PHE A 164 -4.01 -15.65 11.13
N THR A 165 -5.15 -15.03 11.49
CA THR A 165 -6.41 -15.77 11.63
C THR A 165 -7.19 -15.64 10.31
N LEU A 166 -7.24 -16.73 9.53
CA LEU A 166 -8.03 -16.80 8.29
C LEU A 166 -9.50 -16.44 8.59
N THR A 167 -9.96 -15.32 8.06
CA THR A 167 -11.41 -15.10 7.89
C THR A 167 -11.84 -15.77 6.58
N SER A 168 -13.12 -16.08 6.43
CA SER A 168 -13.65 -16.91 5.31
C SER A 168 -13.47 -16.33 3.89
N SER A 169 -12.72 -15.24 3.72
CA SER A 169 -12.47 -14.53 2.47
C SER A 169 -10.98 -14.30 2.13
N SER A 170 -10.04 -14.76 2.96
CA SER A 170 -8.61 -14.53 2.73
C SER A 170 -8.01 -15.52 1.72
N TRP A 171 -7.39 -15.00 0.66
CA TRP A 171 -6.55 -15.74 -0.29
C TRP A 171 -5.07 -15.47 0.03
N GLU A 172 -4.27 -16.52 0.10
CA GLU A 172 -2.82 -16.43 0.26
C GLU A 172 -2.19 -15.98 -1.07
N VAL A 173 -1.61 -14.78 -1.11
CA VAL A 173 -0.78 -14.29 -2.23
C VAL A 173 0.62 -14.06 -1.70
N ASP A 174 1.50 -15.04 -1.94
CA ASP A 174 2.91 -14.97 -1.58
C ASP A 174 3.66 -14.17 -2.67
N ILE A 175 3.95 -12.89 -2.40
CA ILE A 175 4.82 -12.08 -3.25
C ILE A 175 6.23 -12.11 -2.65
N THR A 176 6.98 -13.18 -2.91
CA THR A 176 8.44 -13.14 -2.76
C THR A 176 9.02 -12.25 -3.86
N SER A 177 9.43 -11.02 -3.50
CA SER A 177 10.34 -10.26 -4.34
C SER A 177 11.72 -10.92 -4.28
N TYR A 178 12.05 -11.66 -5.33
CA TYR A 178 13.45 -11.97 -5.61
C TYR A 178 14.14 -10.66 -5.98
N ALA A 179 14.84 -10.04 -5.02
CA ALA A 179 15.89 -9.08 -5.30
C ALA A 179 17.05 -9.83 -5.98
N ASN A 180 16.88 -10.18 -7.25
CA ASN A 180 17.99 -10.58 -8.10
C ASN A 180 18.79 -9.33 -8.42
N GLY A 181 19.87 -9.15 -7.66
CA GLY A 181 20.94 -8.23 -7.99
C GLY A 181 21.32 -8.35 -9.46
N ARG A 182 21.20 -7.24 -10.18
CA ARG A 182 22.05 -6.99 -11.33
C ARG A 182 22.92 -5.80 -10.99
N GLU A 183 24.18 -6.12 -10.78
CA GLU A 183 25.29 -5.19 -10.87
C GLU A 183 25.14 -4.30 -12.11
N LYS A 184 25.36 -3.00 -11.92
CA LYS A 184 26.04 -2.14 -12.88
C LYS A 184 27.13 -1.38 -12.15
#